data_AF-A0A183DVV4-F1
#
_entry.id   AF-A0A183DVV4-F1
#
_cell.length_a   1.000
_cell.length_b   1.000
_cell.length_c   1.000
_cell.angle_alpha   90.00
_cell.angle_beta   90.00
_cell.angle_gamma   90.00
#
_symmetry.space_group_name_H-M   'P 1'
#
loop_
_entity.id
_entity.type
_entity.pdbx_description
1 polymer ?
#
loop_
_entity_poly.entity_id
_entity_poly.type
_entity_poly.pdbx_seq_one_letter_code
_entity_poly.pdbx_strand_id
1 'polypeptide(L)'
;MSSAPEILSPQVELLQICNRVVDGDLSPDAGYNLVRTLTIVASDILKCELDVLGASEQATRSRIVKTKTRLFFKQVKFNLLREESEGYAKLITELLDNPSLSVSSALTRLYRLIGQFNLDPNRVIDIILECFEASLSRRKFFIELLTKFKADSDDICSILGFKFTFYQRSGETPLSLYKVAAVLCDERIVDLLSLSCFLTPKLEELMNDQKSRLERDTKRAKKAEVVSTGAVSASSSATGAYLDDGATVAGVSFSAVAALQNAEDSKLADEKDNDVRTLPSSFVTFYTAFVLSLRHVMAVMLLTVFPILL
;
A
#
# COMPACT_ATOMS: atom_id res chain seq x y z
N MET A 1 -40.92 54.68 35.55
CA MET A 1 -40.78 53.80 34.36
C MET A 1 -39.31 53.39 34.31
N SER A 2 -38.98 52.23 34.88
CA SER A 2 -37.61 51.70 34.86
C SER A 2 -37.49 50.84 33.60
N SER A 3 -36.75 51.32 32.60
CA SER A 3 -36.41 50.53 31.42
C SER A 3 -35.52 49.36 31.84
N ALA A 4 -35.87 48.15 31.42
CA ALA A 4 -35.04 46.97 31.61
C ALA A 4 -33.69 47.19 30.89
N PRO A 5 -32.56 46.74 31.46
CA PRO A 5 -31.28 46.80 30.77
C PRO A 5 -31.35 45.87 29.55
N GLU A 6 -31.21 46.44 28.36
CA GLU A 6 -31.00 45.67 27.13
C GLU A 6 -29.78 44.79 27.33
N ILE A 7 -29.97 43.47 27.34
CA ILE A 7 -28.88 42.51 27.36
C ILE A 7 -28.24 42.58 25.98
N LEU A 8 -27.27 43.49 25.82
CA LEU A 8 -26.45 43.57 24.62
C LEU A 8 -25.69 42.25 24.45
N SER A 9 -25.64 41.74 23.23
CA SER A 9 -24.74 40.62 22.95
C SER A 9 -23.29 41.09 23.16
N PRO A 10 -22.37 40.21 23.59
CA PRO A 10 -20.96 40.56 23.80
C PRO A 10 -20.29 41.23 22.58
N GLN A 11 -20.87 41.03 21.38
CA GLN A 11 -20.44 41.61 20.11
C GLN A 11 -20.77 43.11 20.00
N VAL A 12 -21.98 43.52 20.39
CA VAL A 12 -22.38 44.93 20.37
C VAL A 12 -21.60 45.70 21.44
N GLU A 13 -21.35 45.05 22.58
CA GLU A 13 -20.56 45.62 23.66
C GLU A 13 -19.08 45.82 23.27
N LEU A 14 -18.48 44.83 22.59
CA LEU A 14 -17.13 44.98 22.02
C LEU A 14 -17.06 46.11 20.99
N LEU A 15 -18.01 46.18 20.06
CA LEU A 15 -18.04 47.22 19.02
C LEU A 15 -18.18 48.62 19.63
N GLN A 16 -19.03 48.75 20.66
CA GLN A 16 -19.20 50.00 21.40
C GLN A 16 -17.93 50.41 22.15
N ILE A 17 -17.23 49.46 22.77
CA ILE A 17 -15.94 49.75 23.42
C ILE A 17 -14.92 50.23 22.38
N CYS A 18 -14.81 49.55 21.24
CA CYS A 18 -13.91 49.95 20.16
C CYS A 18 -14.23 51.35 19.63
N ASN A 19 -15.50 51.65 19.35
CA ASN A 19 -15.91 52.98 18.87
C ASN A 19 -15.59 54.07 19.89
N ARG A 20 -15.85 53.83 21.19
CA ARG A 20 -15.51 54.79 22.25
C ARG A 20 -14.01 55.05 22.39
N VAL A 21 -13.16 54.08 22.06
CA VAL A 21 -11.70 54.29 22.02
C VAL A 21 -11.30 55.11 20.79
N VAL A 22 -11.92 54.83 19.63
CA VAL A 22 -11.66 55.57 18.37
C VAL A 22 -12.13 57.02 18.46
N ASP A 23 -13.29 57.26 19.08
CA ASP A 23 -13.88 58.58 19.27
C ASP A 23 -13.18 59.39 20.38
N GLY A 24 -12.24 58.77 21.11
CA GLY A 24 -11.45 59.42 22.18
C GLY A 24 -12.17 59.50 23.53
N ASP A 25 -13.38 58.96 23.64
CA ASP A 25 -14.18 58.90 24.87
C ASP A 25 -13.63 57.91 25.92
N LEU A 26 -12.73 57.03 25.50
CA LEU A 26 -12.15 55.99 26.35
C LEU A 26 -10.66 55.82 26.05
N SER A 27 -9.83 55.76 27.09
CA SER A 27 -8.40 55.50 26.87
C SER A 27 -8.19 54.08 26.32
N PRO A 28 -7.15 53.85 25.48
CA PRO A 28 -6.84 52.51 24.97
C PRO A 28 -6.67 51.47 26.07
N ASP A 29 -6.04 51.83 27.19
CA ASP A 29 -5.85 50.95 28.35
C ASP A 29 -7.16 50.63 29.08
N ALA A 30 -8.05 51.61 29.20
CA ALA A 30 -9.38 51.39 29.78
C ALA A 30 -10.24 50.48 28.88
N GLY A 31 -10.20 50.71 27.56
CA GLY A 31 -10.85 49.85 26.58
C GLY A 31 -10.32 48.41 26.62
N TYR A 32 -9.00 48.23 26.69
CA TYR A 32 -8.37 46.91 26.79
C TYR A 32 -8.83 46.12 28.03
N ASN A 33 -8.92 46.78 29.18
CA ASN A 33 -9.38 46.14 30.42
C ASN A 33 -10.87 45.74 30.35
N LEU A 34 -11.71 46.54 29.70
CA LEU A 34 -13.12 46.18 29.44
C LEU A 34 -13.22 44.97 28.52
N VAL A 35 -12.47 44.94 27.42
CA VAL A 35 -12.45 43.80 26.47
C VAL A 35 -11.93 42.53 27.13
N ARG A 36 -10.91 42.64 28.00
CA ARG A 36 -10.37 41.49 28.76
C ARG A 36 -11.40 40.87 29.71
N THR A 37 -12.35 41.68 30.19
CA THR A 37 -13.41 41.23 31.10
C THR A 37 -14.59 40.61 30.35
N LEU A 38 -14.74 40.93 29.06
CA LEU A 38 -15.68 40.24 28.18
C LEU A 38 -15.19 38.80 27.95
N THR A 39 -16.00 37.82 28.37
CA THR A 39 -15.82 36.42 28.00
C THR A 39 -16.20 36.23 26.54
N ILE A 40 -15.34 36.67 25.63
CA ILE A 40 -15.53 36.51 24.20
C ILE A 40 -15.05 35.11 23.81
N VAL A 41 -15.96 34.28 23.33
CA VAL A 41 -15.61 32.96 22.77
C VAL A 41 -14.95 33.20 21.41
N ALA A 42 -13.96 32.39 21.03
CA ALA A 42 -13.26 32.51 19.74
C ALA A 42 -14.23 32.53 18.54
N SER A 43 -15.41 31.92 18.67
CA SER A 43 -16.50 31.97 17.68
C SER A 43 -17.10 33.35 17.45
N ASP A 44 -17.08 34.22 18.46
CA ASP A 44 -17.72 35.55 18.43
C ASP A 44 -16.79 36.61 17.86
N ILE A 45 -15.47 36.53 18.12
CA ILE A 45 -14.45 37.34 17.43
C ILE A 45 -14.51 37.08 15.93
N LEU A 46 -14.64 35.81 15.54
CA LEU A 46 -14.73 35.40 14.15
C LEU A 46 -15.99 35.90 13.43
N LYS A 47 -17.14 35.98 14.10
CA LYS A 47 -18.34 36.60 13.52
C LYS A 47 -18.13 38.09 13.25
N CYS A 48 -17.55 38.82 14.20
CA CYS A 48 -17.23 40.24 14.02
C CYS A 48 -16.22 40.45 12.88
N GLU A 49 -15.18 39.62 12.78
CA GLU A 49 -14.20 39.68 11.68
C GLU A 49 -14.83 39.38 10.31
N LEU A 50 -15.82 38.48 10.25
CA LEU A 50 -16.48 38.06 9.01
C LEU A 50 -17.53 39.06 8.49
N ASP A 51 -18.24 39.77 9.36
CA ASP A 51 -19.15 40.86 8.95
C ASP A 51 -18.36 42.05 8.38
N VAL A 52 -17.21 42.36 8.96
CA VAL A 52 -16.25 43.37 8.45
C VAL A 52 -15.70 42.99 7.07
N LEU A 53 -15.62 41.70 6.74
CA LEU A 53 -15.15 41.19 5.44
C LEU A 53 -16.24 41.16 4.34
N GLY A 54 -17.40 41.80 4.55
CA GLY A 54 -18.41 41.96 3.51
C GLY A 54 -19.29 40.72 3.30
N ALA A 55 -19.81 40.12 4.38
CA ALA A 55 -20.68 38.94 4.35
C ALA A 55 -21.99 39.10 3.54
N SER A 56 -22.34 40.33 3.19
CA SER A 56 -23.49 40.68 2.34
C SER A 56 -23.28 40.38 0.85
N GLU A 57 -22.05 40.15 0.39
CA GLU A 57 -21.77 39.92 -1.03
C GLU A 57 -21.86 38.44 -1.41
N GLN A 58 -22.54 38.14 -2.53
CA GLN A 58 -22.66 36.77 -3.03
C GLN A 58 -21.29 36.14 -3.37
N ALA A 59 -20.28 36.97 -3.67
CA ALA A 59 -18.91 36.54 -3.95
C ALA A 59 -18.14 36.05 -2.70
N THR A 60 -18.41 36.63 -1.52
CA THR A 60 -17.70 36.31 -0.26
C THR A 60 -18.38 35.22 0.53
N ARG A 61 -19.69 34.99 0.34
CA ARG A 61 -20.47 33.95 1.04
C ARG A 61 -19.83 32.55 0.97
N SER A 62 -19.29 32.15 -0.18
CA SER A 62 -18.62 30.85 -0.34
C SER A 62 -17.31 30.76 0.47
N ARG A 63 -16.55 31.85 0.56
CA ARG A 63 -15.33 31.96 1.37
C ARG A 63 -15.67 31.91 2.86
N ILE A 64 -16.76 32.56 3.27
CA ILE A 64 -17.27 32.54 4.65
C ILE A 64 -17.68 31.13 5.04
N VAL A 65 -18.44 30.41 4.20
CA VAL A 65 -18.81 29.02 4.45
C VAL A 65 -17.57 28.12 4.57
N LYS A 66 -16.59 28.25 3.65
CA LYS A 66 -15.33 27.48 3.73
C LYS A 66 -14.54 27.78 5.00
N THR A 67 -14.47 29.05 5.39
CA THR A 67 -13.75 29.51 6.59
C THR A 67 -14.44 29.00 7.85
N LYS A 68 -15.76 29.16 7.94
CA LYS A 68 -16.59 28.62 9.02
C LYS A 68 -16.44 27.10 9.12
N THR A 69 -16.50 26.38 8.00
CA THR A 69 -16.31 24.93 8.00
C THR A 69 -14.91 24.53 8.46
N ARG A 70 -13.87 25.22 8.00
CA ARG A 70 -12.50 24.98 8.44
C ARG A 70 -12.29 25.25 9.93
N LEU A 71 -12.93 26.28 10.48
CA LEU A 71 -12.77 26.65 11.88
C LEU A 71 -13.55 25.76 12.84
N PHE A 72 -14.78 25.38 12.47
CA PHE A 72 -15.69 24.67 13.38
C PHE A 72 -15.74 23.16 13.16
N PHE A 73 -15.45 22.68 11.95
CA PHE A 73 -15.65 21.26 11.61
C PHE A 73 -14.35 20.55 11.21
N LYS A 74 -13.28 21.27 10.88
CA LYS A 74 -12.00 20.64 10.56
C LYS A 74 -11.17 20.50 11.83
N GLN A 75 -11.09 19.28 12.35
CA GLN A 75 -10.09 18.96 13.35
C GLN A 75 -8.70 19.13 12.72
N VAL A 76 -7.81 19.85 13.41
CA VAL A 76 -6.40 19.89 13.03
C VAL A 76 -5.84 18.51 13.35
N LYS A 77 -5.45 17.78 12.31
CA LYS A 77 -4.73 16.51 12.41
C LYS A 77 -3.48 16.62 11.57
N PHE A 78 -2.35 16.23 12.15
CA PHE A 78 -1.06 16.30 11.48
C PHE A 78 -0.76 14.96 10.87
N ASN A 79 -0.66 14.90 9.55
CA ASN A 79 -0.47 13.67 8.78
C ASN A 79 0.98 13.49 8.34
N LEU A 80 1.76 14.56 8.32
CA LEU A 80 3.13 14.55 7.79
C LEU A 80 4.13 14.63 8.94
N LEU A 81 5.24 13.89 8.82
CA LEU A 81 6.29 13.85 9.84
C LEU A 81 6.88 15.23 10.16
N ARG A 82 6.95 16.11 9.16
CA ARG A 82 7.46 17.49 9.35
C ARG A 82 6.51 18.41 10.11
N GLU A 83 5.22 18.07 10.17
CA GLU A 83 4.22 18.88 10.84
C GLU A 83 4.34 18.71 12.36
N GLU A 84 4.50 17.47 12.83
CA GLU A 84 4.64 17.14 14.25
C GLU A 84 5.74 16.09 14.47
N SER A 85 6.99 16.49 14.30
CA SER A 85 8.15 15.60 14.39
C SER A 85 8.32 14.98 15.78
N GLU A 86 8.00 15.72 16.84
CA GLU A 86 8.07 15.24 18.22
C GLU A 86 7.08 14.10 18.49
N GLY A 87 5.82 14.29 18.10
CA GLY A 87 4.77 13.30 18.32
C GLY A 87 5.06 11.98 17.60
N TYR A 88 5.50 12.07 16.35
CA TYR A 88 5.89 10.89 15.56
C TYR A 88 7.18 10.23 16.05
N ALA A 89 8.19 10.99 16.48
CA ALA A 89 9.40 10.41 17.05
C ALA A 89 9.09 9.62 18.33
N LYS A 90 8.29 10.18 19.24
CA LYS A 90 7.86 9.50 20.47
C LYS A 90 7.06 8.22 20.17
N LEU A 91 6.21 8.25 19.15
CA LEU A 91 5.46 7.08 18.69
C LEU A 91 6.40 5.94 18.24
N ILE A 92 7.38 6.26 17.39
CA ILE A 92 8.34 5.28 16.86
C ILE A 92 9.19 4.70 17.99
N THR A 93 9.74 5.55 18.86
CA THR A 93 10.54 5.12 20.03
C THR A 93 9.74 4.20 20.95
N GLU A 94 8.48 4.51 21.24
CA GLU A 94 7.63 3.65 22.09
C GLU A 94 7.41 2.27 21.46
N LEU A 95 7.25 2.21 20.13
CA LEU A 95 6.99 0.96 19.42
C LEU A 95 8.24 0.09 19.27
N LEU A 96 9.43 0.67 19.07
CA LEU A 96 10.66 -0.07 18.79
C LEU A 96 11.54 -0.34 20.02
N ASP A 97 11.74 0.65 20.90
CA ASP A 97 12.79 0.59 21.94
C ASP A 97 12.35 -0.09 23.25
N ASN A 98 11.07 -0.51 23.35
CA ASN A 98 10.53 -1.18 24.53
C ASN A 98 10.03 -2.61 24.22
N PRO A 99 10.91 -3.63 24.23
CA PRO A 99 10.55 -4.99 23.87
C PRO A 99 9.60 -5.65 24.89
N SER A 100 9.60 -5.19 26.14
CA SER A 100 8.71 -5.64 27.21
C SER A 100 7.35 -4.94 27.24
N LEU A 101 7.09 -4.03 26.30
CA LEU A 101 5.85 -3.25 26.28
C LEU A 101 4.65 -4.15 26.04
N SER A 102 3.70 -4.13 26.98
CA SER A 102 2.41 -4.81 26.79
C SER A 102 1.53 -4.06 25.79
N VAL A 103 0.68 -4.78 25.07
CA VAL A 103 -0.23 -4.17 24.07
C VAL A 103 -1.17 -3.15 24.71
N SER A 104 -1.70 -3.45 25.91
CA SER A 104 -2.59 -2.54 26.64
C SER A 104 -1.89 -1.24 27.03
N SER A 105 -0.62 -1.32 27.46
CA SER A 105 0.20 -0.15 27.76
C SER A 105 0.51 0.65 26.49
N ALA A 106 0.87 -0.03 25.40
CA ALA A 106 1.16 0.60 24.11
C ALA A 106 -0.05 1.39 23.59
N LEU A 107 -1.24 0.80 23.59
CA LEU A 107 -2.48 1.47 23.16
C LEU A 107 -2.79 2.71 23.99
N THR A 108 -2.65 2.60 25.31
CA THR A 108 -2.90 3.72 26.21
C THR A 108 -1.97 4.89 25.86
N ARG A 109 -0.70 4.61 25.55
CA ARG A 109 0.25 5.64 25.12
C ARG A 109 -0.03 6.15 23.71
N LEU A 110 -0.40 5.29 22.77
CA LEU A 110 -0.80 5.70 21.41
C LEU A 110 -1.95 6.70 21.46
N TYR A 111 -3.03 6.40 22.20
CA TYR A 111 -4.17 7.32 22.31
C TYR A 111 -3.78 8.64 22.98
N ARG A 112 -2.86 8.61 23.95
CA ARG A 112 -2.29 9.83 24.55
C ARG A 112 -1.48 10.64 23.54
N LEU A 113 -0.62 10.00 22.74
CA LEU A 113 0.17 10.68 21.72
C LEU A 113 -0.72 11.26 20.62
N ILE A 114 -1.71 10.49 20.13
CA ILE A 114 -2.69 10.95 19.14
C ILE A 114 -3.45 12.17 19.65
N GLY A 115 -3.92 12.15 20.91
CA GLY A 115 -4.65 13.27 21.50
C GLY A 115 -3.77 14.48 21.83
N GLN A 116 -2.56 14.26 22.34
CA GLN A 116 -1.66 15.34 22.76
C GLN A 116 -1.05 16.09 21.58
N PHE A 117 -0.66 15.37 20.52
CA PHE A 117 0.00 15.93 19.35
C PHE A 117 -0.92 16.02 18.15
N ASN A 118 -2.22 15.74 18.30
CA ASN A 118 -3.20 15.75 17.19
C ASN A 118 -2.74 14.93 15.97
N LEU A 119 -2.18 13.73 16.19
CA LEU A 119 -1.68 12.90 15.11
C LEU A 119 -2.82 12.34 14.26
N ASP A 120 -2.59 12.21 12.95
CA ASP A 120 -3.55 11.53 12.07
C ASP A 120 -3.55 10.01 12.34
N PRO A 121 -4.71 9.39 12.68
CA PRO A 121 -4.78 7.97 12.99
C PRO A 121 -4.35 7.05 11.84
N ASN A 122 -4.60 7.43 10.58
CA ASN A 122 -4.23 6.60 9.44
C ASN A 122 -2.71 6.63 9.24
N ARG A 123 -2.08 7.78 9.48
CA ARG A 123 -0.61 7.86 9.53
C ARG A 123 -0.03 7.07 10.70
N VAL A 124 -0.71 7.03 11.85
CA VAL A 124 -0.28 6.19 12.98
C VAL A 124 -0.33 4.70 12.60
N ILE A 125 -1.38 4.23 11.91
CA ILE A 125 -1.44 2.84 11.38
C ILE A 125 -0.26 2.57 10.45
N ASP A 126 0.02 3.49 9.54
CA ASP A 126 1.15 3.37 8.61
C ASP A 126 2.50 3.21 9.35
N ILE A 127 2.73 4.01 10.39
CA ILE A 127 3.94 3.92 11.22
C ILE A 127 3.97 2.62 12.04
N ILE A 128 2.83 2.12 12.54
CA ILE A 128 2.76 0.80 13.20
C ILE A 128 3.21 -0.28 12.22
N LEU A 129 2.77 -0.22 10.96
CA LEU A 129 3.18 -1.17 9.92
C LEU A 129 4.67 -1.07 9.59
N GLU A 130 5.24 0.15 9.54
CA GLU A 130 6.70 0.35 9.36
C GLU A 130 7.50 -0.22 10.54
N CYS A 131 7.04 0.00 11.77
CA CYS A 131 7.68 -0.57 12.96
C CYS A 131 7.56 -2.10 12.98
N PHE A 132 6.43 -2.64 12.51
CA PHE A 132 6.24 -4.07 12.38
C PHE A 132 7.18 -4.68 11.33
N GLU A 133 7.36 -4.00 10.20
CA GLU A 133 8.34 -4.38 9.17
C GLU A 133 9.77 -4.42 9.73
N ALA A 134 10.15 -3.44 10.54
CA ALA A 134 11.45 -3.38 11.19
C ALA A 134 11.64 -4.44 12.31
N SER A 135 10.55 -4.94 12.90
CA SER A 135 10.58 -5.83 14.08
C SER A 135 9.65 -7.04 13.94
N LEU A 136 9.81 -7.82 12.86
CA LEU A 136 9.02 -9.02 12.58
C LEU A 136 9.02 -10.06 13.72
N SER A 137 10.08 -10.11 14.54
CA SER A 137 10.16 -10.98 15.72
C SER A 137 9.04 -10.73 16.74
N ARG A 138 8.47 -9.52 16.75
CA ARG A 138 7.36 -9.09 17.61
C ARG A 138 5.99 -9.24 16.93
N ARG A 139 5.84 -10.15 15.95
CA ARG A 139 4.56 -10.43 15.25
C ARG A 139 3.34 -10.43 16.15
N LYS A 140 3.33 -11.24 17.22
CA LYS A 140 2.17 -11.36 18.12
C LYS A 140 1.76 -10.02 18.73
N PHE A 141 2.74 -9.21 19.12
CA PHE A 141 2.50 -7.89 19.70
C PHE A 141 1.85 -6.94 18.67
N PHE A 142 2.39 -6.86 17.44
CA PHE A 142 1.87 -5.95 16.42
C PHE A 142 0.48 -6.36 15.91
N ILE A 143 0.23 -7.66 15.77
CA ILE A 143 -1.09 -8.20 15.40
C ILE A 143 -2.13 -7.84 16.46
N GLU A 144 -1.86 -8.14 17.73
CA GLU A 144 -2.78 -7.81 18.82
C GLU A 144 -2.96 -6.29 18.97
N LEU A 145 -1.90 -5.51 18.74
CA LEU A 145 -1.95 -4.04 18.76
C LEU A 145 -2.87 -3.49 17.68
N LEU A 146 -2.73 -3.93 16.42
CA LEU A 146 -3.59 -3.50 15.31
C LEU A 146 -5.06 -3.88 15.57
N THR A 147 -5.31 -5.10 16.04
CA THR A 147 -6.67 -5.56 16.38
C THR A 147 -7.30 -4.70 17.48
N LYS A 148 -6.58 -4.44 18.57
CA LYS A 148 -7.11 -3.65 19.69
C LYS A 148 -7.17 -2.16 19.41
N PHE A 149 -6.29 -1.64 18.55
CA PHE A 149 -6.36 -0.26 18.05
C PHE A 149 -7.59 -0.04 17.15
N LYS A 150 -8.19 -1.14 16.66
CA LYS A 150 -9.31 -1.16 15.71
C LYS A 150 -8.96 -0.49 14.39
N ALA A 151 -7.76 -0.77 13.90
CA ALA A 151 -7.36 -0.36 12.56
C ALA A 151 -8.27 -1.07 11.54
N ASP A 152 -8.86 -0.30 10.63
CA ASP A 152 -9.76 -0.84 9.61
C ASP A 152 -8.97 -1.70 8.60
N SER A 153 -9.55 -2.82 8.19
CA SER A 153 -8.96 -3.73 7.20
C SER A 153 -8.73 -2.99 5.88
N ASP A 154 -9.69 -2.16 5.47
CA ASP A 154 -9.64 -1.42 4.21
C ASP A 154 -8.55 -0.34 4.24
N ASP A 155 -8.36 0.33 5.38
CA ASP A 155 -7.29 1.31 5.58
C ASP A 155 -5.92 0.62 5.53
N ILE A 156 -5.74 -0.49 6.25
CA ILE A 156 -4.49 -1.27 6.22
C ILE A 156 -4.20 -1.75 4.80
N CYS A 157 -5.20 -2.30 4.11
CA CYS A 157 -5.07 -2.77 2.73
C CYS A 157 -4.66 -1.64 1.79
N SER A 158 -5.28 -0.46 1.92
CA SER A 158 -4.98 0.71 1.10
C SER A 158 -3.56 1.24 1.35
N ILE A 159 -3.11 1.27 2.61
CA ILE A 159 -1.74 1.69 2.98
C ILE A 159 -0.72 0.71 2.39
N LEU A 160 -0.92 -0.60 2.54
CA LEU A 160 -0.04 -1.61 1.95
C LEU A 160 -0.03 -1.51 0.41
N GLY A 161 -1.19 -1.33 -0.21
CA GLY A 161 -1.33 -1.17 -1.65
C GLY A 161 -0.56 0.04 -2.17
N PHE A 162 -0.61 1.17 -1.46
CA PHE A 162 0.19 2.35 -1.77
C PHE A 162 1.69 2.06 -1.70
N LYS A 163 2.15 1.35 -0.66
CA LYS A 163 3.56 0.95 -0.53
C LYS A 163 4.01 0.02 -1.66
N PHE A 164 3.21 -1.00 -1.99
CA PHE A 164 3.51 -1.90 -3.11
C PHE A 164 3.62 -1.14 -4.42
N THR A 165 2.64 -0.30 -4.73
CA THR A 165 2.63 0.53 -5.95
C THR A 165 3.86 1.44 -6.01
N PHE A 166 4.24 2.05 -4.88
CA PHE A 166 5.42 2.91 -4.77
C PHE A 166 6.72 2.17 -5.09
N TYR A 167 6.95 1.01 -4.48
CA TYR A 167 8.18 0.25 -4.69
C TYR A 167 8.23 -0.44 -6.06
N GLN A 168 7.11 -0.93 -6.56
CA GLN A 168 7.03 -1.52 -7.91
C GLN A 168 7.36 -0.50 -9.01
N ARG A 169 6.98 0.77 -8.81
CA ARG A 169 7.40 1.86 -9.73
C ARG A 169 8.89 2.18 -9.61
N SER A 170 9.47 1.94 -8.45
CA SER A 170 10.87 2.28 -8.13
C SER A 170 11.86 1.14 -8.44
N GLY A 171 11.37 -0.04 -8.80
CA GLY A 171 12.17 -1.16 -9.32
C GLY A 171 12.04 -2.44 -8.50
N GLU A 172 12.30 -2.38 -7.20
CA GLU A 172 12.28 -3.56 -6.33
C GLU A 172 11.45 -3.32 -5.07
N THR A 173 10.63 -4.31 -4.73
CA THR A 173 9.83 -4.29 -3.50
C THR A 173 10.58 -5.03 -2.39
N PRO A 174 10.79 -4.41 -1.22
CA PRO A 174 11.49 -5.05 -0.11
C PRO A 174 10.84 -6.36 0.33
N LEU A 175 11.66 -7.38 0.61
CA LEU A 175 11.19 -8.66 1.14
C LEU A 175 10.50 -8.54 2.50
N SER A 176 10.89 -7.54 3.31
CA SER A 176 10.29 -7.25 4.61
C SER A 176 8.82 -6.86 4.50
N LEU A 177 8.48 -5.99 3.54
CA LEU A 177 7.10 -5.59 3.26
C LEU A 177 6.22 -6.78 2.85
N TYR A 178 6.77 -7.64 2.00
CA TYR A 178 6.15 -8.89 1.58
C TYR A 178 5.88 -9.84 2.76
N LYS A 179 6.81 -9.97 3.70
CA LYS A 179 6.64 -10.77 4.92
C LYS A 179 5.55 -10.21 5.83
N VAL A 180 5.49 -8.89 6.03
CA VAL A 180 4.43 -8.25 6.83
C VAL A 180 3.06 -8.49 6.20
N ALA A 181 2.93 -8.27 4.89
CA ALA A 181 1.69 -8.53 4.16
C ALA A 181 1.24 -10.00 4.29
N ALA A 182 2.18 -10.95 4.20
CA ALA A 182 1.91 -12.38 4.39
C ALA A 182 1.31 -12.68 5.77
N VAL A 183 1.92 -12.11 6.80
CA VAL A 183 1.47 -12.28 8.18
C VAL A 183 0.09 -11.67 8.39
N LEU A 184 -0.19 -10.50 7.83
CA LEU A 184 -1.50 -9.85 7.96
C LEU A 184 -2.62 -10.62 7.25
N CYS A 185 -2.33 -11.26 6.10
CA CYS A 185 -3.26 -12.14 5.41
C CYS A 185 -3.49 -13.46 6.18
N ASP A 186 -2.43 -14.03 6.76
CA ASP A 186 -2.51 -15.26 7.57
C ASP A 186 -3.40 -15.06 8.81
N GLU A 187 -3.27 -13.92 9.48
CA GLU A 187 -4.09 -13.53 10.65
C GLU A 187 -5.48 -12.99 10.27
N ARG A 188 -5.85 -13.00 8.99
CA ARG A 188 -7.14 -12.51 8.46
C ARG A 188 -7.41 -11.03 8.75
N ILE A 189 -6.37 -10.21 8.91
CA ILE A 189 -6.50 -8.75 9.05
C ILE A 189 -6.72 -8.09 7.70
N VAL A 190 -6.10 -8.63 6.64
CA VAL A 190 -6.23 -8.13 5.26
C VAL A 190 -6.59 -9.28 4.34
N ASP A 191 -7.60 -9.08 3.48
CA ASP A 191 -7.93 -10.06 2.46
C ASP A 191 -6.89 -10.05 1.32
N LEU A 192 -6.47 -11.24 0.92
CA LEU A 192 -5.47 -11.42 -0.12
C LEU A 192 -5.98 -10.95 -1.48
N LEU A 193 -7.27 -11.15 -1.76
CA LEU A 193 -7.86 -10.71 -3.04
C LEU A 193 -7.85 -9.19 -3.12
N SER A 194 -8.25 -8.50 -2.06
CA SER A 194 -8.19 -7.04 -1.98
C SER A 194 -6.77 -6.51 -2.17
N LEU A 195 -5.76 -7.15 -1.54
CA LEU A 195 -4.37 -6.75 -1.68
C LEU A 195 -3.83 -7.02 -3.10
N SER A 196 -4.26 -8.10 -3.74
CA SER A 196 -3.82 -8.50 -5.08
C SER A 196 -4.13 -7.46 -6.16
N CYS A 197 -5.17 -6.65 -5.95
CA CYS A 197 -5.53 -5.52 -6.83
C CYS A 197 -4.41 -4.47 -6.95
N PHE A 198 -3.52 -4.38 -5.96
CA PHE A 198 -2.41 -3.43 -5.93
C PHE A 198 -1.08 -4.04 -6.37
N LEU A 199 -1.04 -5.35 -6.63
CA LEU A 199 0.18 -6.05 -7.03
C LEU A 199 0.34 -6.04 -8.55
N THR A 200 1.59 -5.94 -8.99
CA THR A 200 1.97 -6.09 -10.40
C THR A 200 2.88 -7.32 -10.58
N PRO A 201 2.79 -8.03 -11.71
CA PRO A 201 1.85 -7.84 -12.83
C PRO A 201 0.39 -8.16 -12.44
N LYS A 202 -0.57 -7.58 -13.19
CA LYS A 202 -2.00 -7.78 -12.89
C LYS A 202 -2.38 -9.26 -13.05
N LEU A 203 -3.41 -9.71 -12.32
CA LEU A 203 -3.88 -11.10 -12.36
C LEU A 203 -4.19 -11.58 -13.79
N GLU A 204 -4.83 -10.74 -14.62
CA GLU A 204 -5.14 -11.08 -16.02
C GLU A 204 -3.89 -11.30 -16.88
N GLU A 205 -2.85 -10.49 -16.67
CA GLU A 205 -1.58 -10.61 -17.37
C GLU A 205 -0.87 -11.90 -16.95
N LEU A 206 -0.91 -12.25 -15.65
CA LEU A 206 -0.41 -13.52 -15.13
C LEU A 206 -1.14 -14.71 -15.73
N MET A 207 -2.47 -14.66 -15.82
CA MET A 207 -3.28 -15.75 -16.39
C MET A 207 -3.08 -15.93 -17.90
N ASN A 208 -2.87 -14.83 -18.64
CA ASN A 208 -2.57 -14.91 -20.07
C ASN A 208 -1.13 -15.39 -20.33
N ASP A 209 -0.17 -14.95 -19.51
CA ASP A 209 1.20 -15.46 -19.54
C ASP A 209 1.24 -16.97 -19.24
N GLN A 210 0.52 -17.43 -18.20
CA GLN A 210 0.28 -18.84 -17.87
C GLN A 210 -0.21 -19.65 -19.06
N LYS A 211 -1.31 -19.20 -19.67
CA LYS A 211 -1.93 -19.91 -20.79
C LYS A 211 -0.95 -20.02 -21.96
N SER A 212 -0.23 -18.93 -22.27
CA SER A 212 0.76 -18.93 -23.34
C SER A 212 1.96 -19.85 -23.06
N ARG A 213 2.39 -19.94 -21.79
CA ARG A 213 3.47 -20.86 -21.36
C ARG A 213 3.03 -22.31 -21.46
N LEU A 214 1.85 -22.65 -20.92
CA LEU A 214 1.30 -24.00 -21.02
C LEU A 214 1.11 -24.42 -22.48
N GLU A 215 0.63 -23.52 -23.34
CA GLU A 215 0.53 -23.79 -24.78
C GLU A 215 1.90 -23.99 -25.45
N ARG A 216 2.93 -23.23 -25.07
CA ARG A 216 4.31 -23.43 -25.56
C ARG A 216 4.87 -24.77 -25.11
N ASP A 217 4.75 -25.09 -23.83
CA ASP A 217 5.31 -26.30 -23.24
C ASP A 217 4.58 -27.56 -23.73
N THR A 218 3.25 -27.50 -23.88
CA THR A 218 2.48 -28.61 -24.48
C THR A 218 2.80 -28.78 -25.97
N LYS A 219 3.08 -27.71 -26.71
CA LYS A 219 3.55 -27.80 -28.11
C LYS A 219 4.96 -28.39 -28.19
N ARG A 220 5.87 -28.01 -27.28
CA ARG A 220 7.22 -28.59 -27.17
C ARG A 220 7.14 -30.08 -26.82
N ALA A 221 6.33 -30.47 -25.84
CA ALA A 221 6.14 -31.86 -25.44
C ALA A 221 5.59 -32.73 -26.59
N LYS A 222 4.55 -32.26 -27.30
CA LYS A 222 3.97 -32.97 -28.45
C LYS A 222 4.93 -33.11 -29.62
N LYS A 223 5.79 -32.11 -29.85
CA LYS A 223 6.83 -32.16 -30.90
C LYS A 223 7.98 -33.08 -30.51
N ALA A 224 8.35 -33.12 -29.22
CA ALA A 224 9.36 -34.04 -28.70
C ALA A 224 8.89 -35.52 -28.68
N GLU A 225 7.57 -35.76 -28.64
CA GLU A 225 6.98 -37.11 -28.69
C GLU A 225 7.01 -37.73 -30.10
N VAL A 226 7.08 -36.93 -31.17
CA VAL A 226 7.01 -37.39 -32.56
C VAL A 226 8.36 -37.21 -33.25
N VAL A 227 9.12 -38.31 -33.40
CA VAL A 227 10.36 -38.31 -34.20
C VAL A 227 10.01 -38.45 -35.68
N SER A 228 10.25 -37.40 -36.47
CA SER A 228 9.96 -37.40 -37.91
C SER A 228 11.11 -38.03 -38.71
N THR A 229 10.88 -39.22 -39.26
CA THR A 229 11.85 -39.93 -40.12
C THR A 229 11.58 -39.75 -41.62
N GLY A 230 10.66 -38.86 -42.01
CA GLY A 230 10.23 -38.70 -43.41
C GLY A 230 11.11 -37.77 -44.26
N ALA A 231 11.88 -36.87 -43.64
CA ALA A 231 12.66 -35.84 -44.33
C ALA A 231 14.13 -36.23 -44.55
N VAL A 232 14.55 -37.41 -44.11
CA VAL A 232 15.94 -37.86 -44.18
C VAL A 232 16.17 -38.56 -45.52
N SER A 233 16.98 -37.96 -46.39
CA SER A 233 17.40 -38.65 -47.62
C SER A 233 18.22 -39.88 -47.23
N ALA A 234 17.80 -41.06 -47.68
CA ALA A 234 18.54 -42.31 -47.49
C ALA A 234 19.89 -42.20 -48.20
N SER A 235 20.95 -41.95 -47.43
CA SER A 235 22.32 -41.98 -47.94
C SER A 235 22.75 -43.44 -48.11
N SER A 236 23.22 -43.80 -49.30
CA SER A 236 23.77 -45.12 -49.64
C SER A 236 25.08 -45.47 -48.90
N SER A 237 25.49 -44.68 -47.91
CA SER A 237 26.74 -44.79 -47.16
C SER A 237 26.56 -45.05 -45.66
N ALA A 238 25.41 -45.60 -45.24
CA ALA A 238 25.27 -46.12 -43.89
C ALA A 238 25.88 -47.54 -43.80
N THR A 239 27.20 -47.64 -43.65
CA THR A 239 27.87 -48.89 -43.26
C THR A 239 27.58 -49.20 -41.80
N GLY A 240 26.45 -49.85 -41.54
CA GLY A 240 26.20 -50.59 -40.30
C GLY A 240 26.89 -51.96 -40.41
N ALA A 241 27.82 -52.24 -39.50
CA ALA A 241 28.38 -53.56 -39.35
C ALA A 241 27.27 -54.57 -38.96
N TYR A 242 27.39 -55.78 -39.51
CA TYR A 242 26.58 -56.99 -39.31
C TYR A 242 25.27 -57.08 -40.12
N LEU A 243 25.37 -57.63 -41.33
CA LEU A 243 24.81 -58.94 -41.70
C LEU A 243 25.43 -59.40 -43.03
N ASP A 244 25.69 -60.70 -43.09
CA ASP A 244 26.10 -61.47 -44.27
C ASP A 244 24.99 -61.45 -45.33
N ASP A 245 25.38 -61.59 -46.59
CA ASP A 245 24.55 -61.61 -47.81
C ASP A 245 24.06 -60.26 -48.41
N GLY A 246 24.88 -59.71 -49.33
CA GLY A 246 24.45 -59.43 -50.71
C GLY A 246 23.45 -58.31 -51.05
N ALA A 247 22.78 -57.67 -50.11
CA ALA A 247 21.82 -56.58 -50.40
C ALA A 247 22.11 -55.31 -49.58
N THR A 248 22.63 -54.27 -50.25
CA THR A 248 22.77 -52.94 -49.66
C THR A 248 21.40 -52.30 -49.49
N VAL A 249 20.81 -52.39 -48.31
CA VAL A 249 19.59 -51.65 -47.97
C VAL A 249 19.98 -50.19 -47.69
N ALA A 250 19.43 -49.26 -48.46
CA ALA A 250 19.58 -47.83 -48.22
C ALA A 250 18.88 -47.46 -46.91
N GLY A 251 19.62 -47.48 -45.81
CA GLY A 251 19.13 -47.12 -44.48
C GLY A 251 19.41 -45.67 -44.14
N VAL A 252 18.54 -45.07 -43.33
CA VAL A 252 18.80 -43.77 -42.72
C VAL A 252 19.74 -43.98 -41.52
N SER A 253 20.85 -43.25 -41.45
CA SER A 253 21.77 -43.40 -40.32
C SER A 253 21.21 -42.73 -39.05
N PHE A 254 21.38 -43.40 -37.90
CA PHE A 254 20.95 -42.88 -36.60
C PHE A 254 21.59 -41.51 -36.29
N SER A 255 22.84 -41.30 -36.71
CA SER A 255 23.53 -40.02 -36.57
C SER A 255 22.89 -38.91 -37.40
N ALA A 256 22.35 -39.21 -38.59
CA ALA A 256 21.67 -38.22 -39.42
C ALA A 256 20.30 -37.84 -38.82
N VAL A 257 19.58 -38.82 -38.28
CA VAL A 257 18.32 -38.58 -37.55
C VAL A 257 18.57 -37.73 -36.30
N ALA A 258 19.61 -38.06 -35.51
CA ALA A 258 19.98 -37.31 -34.31
C ALA A 258 20.43 -35.87 -34.63
N ALA A 259 21.19 -35.66 -35.70
CA ALA A 259 21.61 -34.33 -36.13
C ALA A 259 20.44 -33.46 -36.59
N LEU A 260 19.47 -34.05 -37.28
CA LEU A 260 18.26 -33.36 -37.72
C LEU A 260 17.37 -33.01 -36.52
N GLN A 261 17.20 -33.93 -35.58
CA GLN A 261 16.49 -33.70 -34.33
C GLN A 261 17.14 -32.58 -33.52
N ASN A 262 18.47 -32.59 -33.35
CA ASN A 262 19.20 -31.54 -32.65
C ASN A 262 19.07 -30.17 -33.35
N ALA A 263 19.02 -30.14 -34.69
CA ALA A 263 18.82 -28.90 -35.44
C ALA A 263 17.38 -28.36 -35.34
N GLU A 264 16.38 -29.24 -35.24
CA GLU A 264 14.99 -28.85 -34.96
C GLU A 264 14.82 -28.39 -33.51
N ASP A 265 15.44 -29.07 -32.56
CA ASP A 265 15.46 -28.70 -31.13
C ASP A 265 16.16 -27.35 -30.92
N SER A 266 17.25 -27.07 -31.64
CA SER A 266 17.93 -25.77 -31.62
C SER A 266 17.04 -24.63 -32.15
N LYS A 267 16.19 -24.87 -33.16
CA LYS A 267 15.23 -23.87 -33.65
C LYS A 267 14.09 -23.61 -32.68
N LEU A 268 13.75 -24.59 -31.83
CA LEU A 268 12.77 -24.47 -30.76
C LEU A 268 13.33 -23.73 -29.52
N ALA A 269 14.65 -23.70 -29.36
CA ALA A 269 15.34 -22.88 -28.38
C ALA A 269 15.41 -21.40 -28.80
N ASP A 270 15.56 -21.08 -30.09
CA ASP A 270 15.75 -19.70 -30.57
C ASP A 270 14.46 -18.84 -30.65
N GLU A 271 13.25 -19.42 -30.55
CA GLU A 271 12.01 -18.64 -30.44
C GLU A 271 11.84 -18.06 -29.03
N LYS A 272 12.52 -16.93 -28.78
CA LYS A 272 12.41 -16.09 -27.57
C LYS A 272 12.79 -16.83 -26.28
N ASP A 273 14.01 -17.33 -26.19
CA ASP A 273 14.63 -17.64 -24.89
C ASP A 273 15.09 -16.34 -24.16
N ASN A 274 14.15 -15.40 -24.03
CA ASN A 274 14.18 -14.40 -22.96
C ASN A 274 13.20 -14.87 -21.87
N ASP A 275 13.27 -16.15 -21.48
CA ASP A 275 12.63 -16.66 -20.26
C ASP A 275 13.29 -16.05 -18.99
N VAL A 276 14.20 -15.08 -19.15
CA VAL A 276 14.55 -14.04 -18.16
C VAL A 276 13.66 -12.79 -18.31
N ARG A 277 12.38 -12.97 -18.64
CA ARG A 277 11.35 -12.26 -17.86
C ARG A 277 10.94 -13.20 -16.75
N THR A 278 11.90 -13.42 -15.83
CA THR A 278 11.58 -13.69 -14.43
C THR A 278 10.32 -12.89 -14.11
N LEU A 279 9.22 -13.58 -13.76
CA LEU A 279 8.29 -13.02 -12.78
C LEU A 279 9.17 -12.22 -11.83
N PRO A 280 8.98 -10.89 -11.68
CA PRO A 280 10.00 -10.02 -11.11
C PRO A 280 10.55 -10.73 -9.88
N SER A 281 11.88 -10.82 -9.71
CA SER A 281 12.47 -11.64 -8.63
C SER A 281 11.77 -11.38 -7.29
N SER A 282 11.32 -10.15 -7.08
CA SER A 282 10.37 -9.67 -6.07
C SER A 282 9.05 -10.45 -5.93
N PHE A 283 8.34 -10.77 -7.00
CA PHE A 283 7.10 -11.56 -7.04
C PHE A 283 7.32 -13.06 -6.76
N VAL A 284 8.38 -13.67 -7.32
CA VAL A 284 8.74 -15.06 -7.01
C VAL A 284 9.23 -15.18 -5.57
N THR A 285 10.01 -14.22 -5.10
CA THR A 285 10.49 -14.18 -3.71
C THR A 285 9.34 -13.85 -2.74
N PHE A 286 8.42 -12.98 -3.12
CA PHE A 286 7.16 -12.77 -2.38
C PHE A 286 6.40 -14.07 -2.26
N TYR A 287 6.13 -14.73 -3.38
CA TYR A 287 5.28 -15.91 -3.42
C TYR A 287 5.93 -17.10 -2.71
N THR A 288 7.22 -17.35 -2.92
CA THR A 288 7.95 -18.42 -2.22
C THR A 288 8.06 -18.14 -0.72
N ALA A 289 8.38 -16.91 -0.29
CA ALA A 289 8.43 -16.56 1.13
C ALA A 289 7.03 -16.54 1.78
N PHE A 290 5.99 -16.14 1.06
CA PHE A 290 4.58 -16.14 1.49
C PHE A 290 4.11 -17.60 1.64
N VAL A 291 4.28 -18.44 0.62
CA VAL A 291 3.88 -19.86 0.65
C VAL A 291 4.65 -20.67 1.68
N LEU A 292 5.94 -20.42 1.89
CA LEU A 292 6.74 -21.08 2.93
C LEU A 292 6.39 -20.59 4.36
N SER A 293 5.83 -19.38 4.49
CA SER A 293 5.46 -18.78 5.78
C SER A 293 4.02 -19.09 6.21
N LEU A 294 3.13 -19.51 5.30
CA LEU A 294 1.73 -19.77 5.61
C LEU A 294 1.47 -21.25 5.91
N ARG A 295 0.54 -21.52 6.84
CA ARG A 295 0.04 -22.88 7.09
C ARG A 295 -0.61 -23.44 5.81
N HIS A 296 -0.52 -24.75 5.65
CA HIS A 296 -0.91 -25.56 4.48
C HIS A 296 -2.13 -25.07 3.68
N VAL A 297 -3.18 -24.54 4.33
CA VAL A 297 -4.45 -24.19 3.68
C VAL A 297 -4.33 -22.96 2.76
N MET A 298 -3.52 -21.95 3.12
CA MET A 298 -3.34 -20.76 2.28
C MET A 298 -2.30 -20.97 1.19
N ALA A 299 -1.28 -21.81 1.46
CA ALA A 299 -0.38 -22.33 0.44
C ALA A 299 -1.17 -23.10 -0.64
N VAL A 300 -2.14 -23.94 -0.25
CA VAL A 300 -3.02 -24.66 -1.19
C VAL A 300 -3.92 -23.70 -1.98
N MET A 301 -4.54 -22.69 -1.35
CA MET A 301 -5.33 -21.68 -2.07
C MET A 301 -4.48 -20.92 -3.11
N LEU A 302 -3.26 -20.53 -2.76
CA LEU A 302 -2.35 -19.85 -3.67
C LEU A 302 -1.82 -20.75 -4.78
N LEU A 303 -1.56 -22.03 -4.50
CA LEU A 303 -1.21 -23.03 -5.52
C LEU A 303 -2.39 -23.29 -6.46
N THR A 304 -3.64 -23.21 -5.97
CA THR A 304 -4.84 -23.33 -6.82
C THR A 304 -5.12 -22.10 -7.68
N VAL A 305 -4.71 -20.90 -7.24
CA VAL A 305 -4.92 -19.63 -7.99
C VAL A 305 -3.72 -19.29 -8.89
N PHE A 306 -2.50 -19.72 -8.54
CA PHE A 306 -1.27 -19.48 -9.30
C PHE A 306 -0.40 -20.74 -9.43
N PRO A 307 -0.75 -21.68 -10.33
CA PRO A 307 0.00 -22.92 -10.54
C PRO A 307 1.38 -22.77 -11.24
N ILE A 308 1.91 -21.54 -11.44
CA ILE A 308 3.16 -21.28 -12.19
C ILE A 308 4.44 -21.64 -11.42
N LEU A 309 4.36 -21.79 -10.10
CA LEU A 309 5.54 -21.88 -9.23
C LEU A 309 5.99 -23.32 -8.92
N LEU A 310 5.64 -24.28 -9.77
CA LEU A 310 6.15 -25.65 -9.77
C LEU A 310 6.85 -25.95 -11.11
#